data_AF-A0A1G8WNI8-F1
#
_entry.id   AF-A0A1G8WNI8-F1
#
_cell.length_a   1.000
_cell.length_b   1.000
_cell.length_c   1.000
_cell.angle_alpha   90.00
_cell.angle_beta   90.00
_cell.angle_gamma   90.00
#
_symmetry.space_group_name_H-M   'P 1'
#
loop_
_entity.id
_entity.type
_entity.pdbx_description
1 polymer ?
#
loop_
_entity_poly.entity_id
_entity_poly.type
_entity_poly.pdbx_seq_one_letter_code
_entity_poly.pdbx_strand_id
1 'polypeptide(L)'
;MLPNLPEILLYLFLGVAIQLIGSLMRRKSKKWGVTAEAATALLAVGFNFYHHGFLDGFIYIAFLSSGWMAWLTLTGGEAKYRELKQELKSVEVEQVVVTRKAARILLDIGFALLVFAGAVLFLLFGPETSPLKLIIAFGMLSAVTIMIKRLATYQGIRIYYSDANGCLYLLSRLNARKFPVKDLESMRIESTVDILKLHPFFTLFTANSDFTTSFQQVLRLQFPGEAVYLTIDETEQWRTRLAGHMTEGKQTEERVEVLPFYHRNNIKRMLGKLYFAMTVKGISAYTGIVLLLYLLHAPVWLMLVFAVSYWLFNLYISDHVLKIAMDARETHDTEVIAAARRVFARAGIPDVKVFETESAHYNGLATGMNIGRSMVTLTTATLKLPIEVIEGILAHEAVHVRKRDVMWGQMAKAVLLLVYLAIILLIIDQVTDIEAIMMPLFLLIWLLMILFPVYQSFYSQWMEVRADHLGASFLEGGAEQMADSLTVLATRQDEDMQKNIEYSEAANERKVKESSLDRSPWWLRLMEFQFMPHPPMYWRVQVLKTHQLQWGKAASKLWFIARWKESFLPKERAR
;
A
#
# COMPACT_ATOMS: atom_id res chain seq x y z
N MET A 1 7.35 -25.26 -20.54
CA MET A 1 8.53 -25.42 -19.64
C MET A 1 8.73 -24.13 -18.84
N LEU A 2 9.23 -24.18 -17.60
CA LEU A 2 9.50 -22.93 -16.87
C LEU A 2 10.60 -22.13 -17.58
N PRO A 3 10.42 -20.83 -17.83
CA PRO A 3 11.42 -20.01 -18.50
C PRO A 3 12.70 -19.93 -17.66
N ASN A 4 13.84 -20.03 -18.33
CA ASN A 4 15.13 -19.84 -17.67
C ASN A 4 15.37 -18.35 -17.35
N LEU A 5 16.35 -18.06 -16.49
CA LEU A 5 16.64 -16.69 -16.08
C LEU A 5 16.95 -15.74 -17.26
N PRO A 6 17.77 -16.12 -18.27
CA PRO A 6 17.97 -15.30 -19.47
C PRO A 6 16.68 -14.94 -20.20
N GLU A 7 15.75 -15.89 -20.38
CA GLU A 7 14.47 -15.65 -21.04
C GLU A 7 13.57 -14.72 -20.23
N ILE A 8 13.52 -14.91 -18.90
CA ILE A 8 12.80 -14.01 -17.99
C ILE A 8 13.33 -12.57 -18.16
N LEU A 9 14.65 -12.39 -18.13
CA LEU A 9 15.28 -11.09 -18.29
C LEU A 9 14.98 -10.49 -19.67
N LEU A 10 15.06 -11.28 -20.74
CA LEU A 10 14.73 -10.83 -22.10
C LEU A 10 13.31 -10.27 -22.19
N TYR A 11 12.31 -11.00 -21.69
CA TYR A 11 10.92 -10.55 -21.74
C TYR A 11 10.66 -9.34 -20.83
N LEU A 12 11.30 -9.27 -19.67
CA LEU A 12 11.28 -8.07 -18.83
C LEU A 12 11.84 -6.84 -19.59
N PHE A 13 12.99 -6.98 -20.23
CA PHE A 13 13.60 -5.90 -21.02
C PHE A 13 12.76 -5.53 -22.25
N LEU A 14 12.10 -6.50 -22.89
CA LEU A 14 11.17 -6.23 -23.98
C LEU A 14 9.98 -5.38 -23.50
N GLY A 15 9.43 -5.68 -22.33
CA GLY A 15 8.41 -4.86 -21.67
C GLY A 15 8.87 -3.42 -21.41
N VAL A 16 10.09 -3.28 -20.88
CA VAL A 16 10.73 -1.96 -20.68
C VAL A 16 10.90 -1.22 -22.02
N ALA A 17 11.36 -1.91 -23.07
CA ALA A 17 11.58 -1.33 -24.39
C ALA A 17 10.28 -0.84 -25.03
N ILE A 18 9.18 -1.59 -24.93
CA ILE A 18 7.85 -1.18 -25.38
C ILE A 18 7.46 0.16 -24.72
N GLN A 19 7.58 0.25 -23.40
CA GLN A 19 7.22 1.48 -22.70
C GLN A 19 8.17 2.65 -23.01
N LEU A 20 9.46 2.36 -23.21
CA LEU A 20 10.45 3.36 -23.61
C LEU A 20 10.13 3.95 -24.99
N ILE A 21 9.81 3.11 -25.97
CA ILE A 21 9.38 3.53 -27.32
C ILE A 21 8.14 4.42 -27.23
N GLY A 22 7.15 4.01 -26.43
CA GLY A 22 5.96 4.81 -26.13
C GLY A 22 6.31 6.18 -25.58
N SER A 23 7.12 6.24 -24.51
CA SER A 23 7.53 7.49 -23.86
C SER A 23 8.34 8.42 -24.78
N LEU A 24 9.24 7.88 -25.61
CA LEU A 24 10.00 8.66 -26.60
C LEU A 24 9.08 9.27 -27.66
N MET A 25 8.12 8.50 -28.16
CA MET A 25 7.18 8.95 -29.18
C MET A 25 6.14 9.94 -28.61
N ARG A 26 5.78 9.83 -27.33
CA ARG A 26 4.95 10.82 -26.62
C ARG A 26 5.56 12.23 -26.63
N ARG A 27 6.89 12.35 -26.74
CA ARG A 27 7.57 13.66 -26.87
C ARG A 27 7.17 14.42 -28.14
N LYS A 28 6.81 13.70 -29.21
CA LYS A 28 6.31 14.31 -30.46
C LYS A 28 4.81 14.58 -30.36
N SER A 29 4.04 13.60 -29.90
CA SER A 29 2.60 13.72 -29.69
C SER A 29 2.10 12.59 -28.82
N LYS A 30 1.13 12.89 -27.95
CA LYS A 30 0.46 11.89 -27.11
C LYS A 30 -0.16 10.75 -27.93
N LYS A 31 -0.78 11.06 -29.07
CA LYS A 31 -1.40 10.05 -29.95
C LYS A 31 -0.37 9.09 -30.53
N TRP A 32 0.71 9.63 -31.12
CA TRP A 32 1.82 8.84 -31.67
C TRP A 32 2.48 7.94 -30.63
N GLY A 33 2.64 8.45 -29.41
CA GLY A 33 3.14 7.67 -28.28
C GLY A 33 2.30 6.44 -27.97
N VAL A 34 0.99 6.63 -27.79
CA VAL A 34 0.06 5.53 -27.50
C VAL A 34 -0.01 4.54 -28.66
N THR A 35 -0.04 5.02 -29.91
CA THR A 35 -0.09 4.14 -31.09
C THR A 35 1.19 3.31 -31.22
N ALA A 36 2.37 3.91 -31.03
CA ALA A 36 3.65 3.19 -31.12
C ALA A 36 3.80 2.13 -30.01
N GLU A 37 3.36 2.46 -28.80
CA GLU A 37 3.35 1.53 -27.67
C GLU A 37 2.39 0.37 -27.92
N ALA A 38 1.16 0.64 -28.37
CA ALA A 38 0.19 -0.40 -28.69
C ALA A 38 0.65 -1.30 -29.84
N ALA A 39 1.23 -0.71 -30.90
CA ALA A 39 1.75 -1.47 -32.03
C ALA A 39 2.92 -2.38 -31.63
N THR A 40 3.89 -1.86 -30.87
CA THR A 40 5.03 -2.68 -30.40
C THR A 40 4.60 -3.76 -29.40
N ALA A 41 3.63 -3.46 -28.52
CA ALA A 41 3.04 -4.46 -27.64
C ALA A 41 2.34 -5.58 -28.42
N LEU A 42 1.51 -5.24 -29.42
CA LEU A 42 0.83 -6.24 -30.27
C LEU A 42 1.83 -7.10 -31.05
N LEU A 43 2.90 -6.49 -31.59
CA LEU A 43 3.96 -7.23 -32.27
C LEU A 43 4.69 -8.18 -31.32
N ALA A 44 5.00 -7.74 -30.10
CA ALA A 44 5.64 -8.59 -29.09
C ALA A 44 4.74 -9.74 -28.64
N VAL A 45 3.44 -9.51 -28.47
CA VAL A 45 2.45 -10.56 -28.16
C VAL A 45 2.34 -11.55 -29.33
N GLY A 46 2.30 -11.07 -30.57
CA GLY A 46 2.29 -11.93 -31.76
C GLY A 46 3.57 -12.76 -31.90
N PHE A 47 4.74 -12.14 -31.69
CA PHE A 47 6.03 -12.82 -31.69
C PHE A 47 6.09 -13.92 -30.61
N ASN A 48 5.56 -13.63 -29.43
CA ASN A 48 5.51 -14.57 -28.31
C ASN A 48 4.68 -15.82 -28.65
N PHE A 49 3.46 -15.66 -29.17
CA PHE A 49 2.61 -16.79 -29.55
C PHE A 49 3.05 -17.50 -30.85
N TYR A 50 3.95 -16.89 -31.61
CA TYR A 50 4.61 -17.57 -32.74
C TYR A 50 5.71 -18.53 -32.27
N HIS A 51 6.47 -18.16 -31.22
CA HIS A 51 7.59 -18.97 -30.73
C HIS A 51 7.23 -19.92 -29.60
N HIS A 52 6.17 -19.62 -28.85
CA HIS A 52 5.77 -20.37 -27.67
C HIS A 52 4.37 -20.95 -27.86
N GLY A 53 4.16 -22.13 -27.29
CA GLY A 53 2.82 -22.69 -27.17
C GLY A 53 1.90 -21.75 -26.40
N PHE A 54 0.59 -21.86 -26.65
CA PHE A 54 -0.41 -20.95 -26.09
C PHE A 54 -0.26 -20.75 -24.56
N LEU A 55 -0.02 -21.81 -23.80
CA LEU A 55 0.09 -21.72 -22.34
C LEU A 55 1.41 -21.08 -21.87
N ASP A 56 2.54 -21.53 -22.40
CA ASP A 56 3.85 -20.95 -22.09
C ASP A 56 3.88 -19.45 -22.48
N GLY A 57 3.21 -19.09 -23.57
CA GLY A 57 3.07 -17.71 -24.04
C GLY A 57 2.48 -16.76 -22.99
N PHE A 58 1.56 -17.20 -22.13
CA PHE A 58 1.02 -16.34 -21.07
C PHE A 58 2.04 -16.03 -19.96
N ILE A 59 2.93 -16.97 -19.65
CA ILE A 59 3.99 -16.76 -18.65
C ILE A 59 4.94 -15.66 -19.15
N TYR A 60 5.35 -15.74 -20.41
CA TYR A 60 6.20 -14.75 -21.05
C TYR A 60 5.53 -13.38 -21.18
N ILE A 61 4.23 -13.34 -21.52
CA ILE A 61 3.44 -12.10 -21.52
C ILE A 61 3.37 -11.49 -20.11
N ALA A 62 3.26 -12.30 -19.06
CA ALA A 62 3.25 -11.81 -17.69
C ALA A 62 4.58 -11.12 -17.34
N PHE A 63 5.73 -11.68 -17.74
CA PHE A 63 7.03 -11.02 -17.58
C PHE A 63 7.14 -9.74 -18.41
N LEU A 64 6.70 -9.77 -19.67
CA LEU A 64 6.65 -8.58 -20.52
C LEU A 64 5.82 -7.46 -19.89
N SER A 65 4.61 -7.77 -19.43
CA SER A 65 3.72 -6.83 -18.76
C SER A 65 4.34 -6.29 -17.47
N SER A 66 5.02 -7.15 -16.71
CA SER A 66 5.70 -6.77 -15.47
C SER A 66 6.86 -5.81 -15.72
N GLY A 67 7.66 -6.05 -16.76
CA GLY A 67 8.75 -5.15 -17.19
C GLY A 67 8.21 -3.78 -17.65
N TRP A 68 7.11 -3.79 -18.41
CA TRP A 68 6.39 -2.57 -18.81
C TRP A 68 5.89 -1.77 -17.60
N MET A 69 5.27 -2.44 -16.61
CA MET A 69 4.76 -1.82 -15.38
C MET A 69 5.88 -1.26 -14.49
N ALA A 70 6.99 -2.00 -14.37
CA ALA A 70 8.17 -1.55 -13.64
C ALA A 70 8.72 -0.24 -14.23
N TRP A 71 8.85 -0.17 -15.56
CA TRP A 71 9.32 1.05 -16.22
C TRP A 71 8.33 2.22 -16.10
N LEU A 72 7.03 1.95 -16.21
CA LEU A 72 5.98 2.96 -15.97
C LEU A 72 6.12 3.57 -14.56
N THR A 73 6.32 2.72 -13.55
CA THR A 73 6.49 3.14 -12.14
C THR A 73 7.74 4.01 -11.94
N LEU A 74 8.84 3.70 -12.65
CA LEU A 74 10.06 4.50 -12.62
C LEU A 74 9.88 5.85 -13.31
N THR A 75 9.18 5.88 -14.44
CA THR A 75 9.08 7.06 -15.32
C THR A 75 7.89 7.97 -15.04
N GLY A 76 6.95 7.57 -14.18
CA GLY A 76 5.75 8.38 -13.84
C GLY A 76 6.05 9.80 -13.36
N GLY A 77 7.21 10.06 -12.74
CA GLY A 77 7.62 11.39 -12.30
C GLY A 77 8.28 12.29 -13.37
N GLU A 78 8.56 11.77 -14.57
CA GLU A 78 9.38 12.48 -15.56
C GLU A 78 8.66 13.72 -16.13
N ALA A 79 7.34 13.66 -16.34
CA ALA A 79 6.54 14.78 -16.81
C ALA A 79 6.60 15.95 -15.82
N LYS A 80 6.37 15.66 -14.53
CA LYS A 80 6.48 16.65 -13.45
C LYS A 80 7.88 17.23 -13.35
N TYR A 81 8.92 16.40 -13.46
CA TYR A 81 10.31 16.88 -13.48
C TYR A 81 10.56 17.91 -14.59
N ARG A 82 10.05 17.68 -15.80
CA ARG A 82 10.22 18.63 -16.92
C ARG A 82 9.45 19.92 -16.70
N GLU A 83 8.22 19.85 -16.22
CA GLU A 83 7.40 21.01 -15.85
C GLU A 83 8.15 21.88 -14.84
N LEU A 84 8.59 21.31 -13.71
CA LEU A 84 9.27 22.06 -12.67
C LEU A 84 10.63 22.60 -13.16
N LYS A 85 11.37 21.84 -13.95
CA LYS A 85 12.64 22.32 -14.53
C LYS A 85 12.45 23.52 -15.45
N GLN A 86 11.32 23.62 -16.15
CA GLN A 86 10.97 24.78 -16.96
C GLN A 86 10.53 25.95 -16.10
N GLU A 87 9.70 25.70 -15.08
CA GLU A 87 9.23 26.73 -14.13
C GLU A 87 10.39 27.40 -13.38
N LEU A 88 11.39 26.61 -12.95
CA LEU A 88 12.58 27.11 -12.25
C LEU A 88 13.46 28.05 -13.09
N LYS A 89 13.25 28.16 -14.41
CA LYS A 89 13.97 29.14 -15.25
C LYS A 89 13.35 30.54 -15.19
N SER A 90 12.08 30.63 -14.84
CA SER A 90 11.32 31.90 -14.81
C SER A 90 11.14 32.45 -13.39
N VAL A 91 11.40 31.65 -12.37
CA VAL A 91 11.19 31.99 -10.97
C VAL A 91 12.54 32.22 -10.31
N GLU A 92 12.67 33.28 -9.54
CA GLU A 92 13.83 33.49 -8.68
C GLU A 92 13.80 32.44 -7.56
N VAL A 93 14.84 31.62 -7.52
CA VAL A 93 14.95 30.49 -6.60
C VAL A 93 16.33 30.43 -5.98
N GLU A 94 16.35 30.12 -4.69
CA GLU A 94 17.54 29.79 -3.94
C GLU A 94 17.72 28.27 -3.93
N GLN A 95 18.93 27.81 -4.24
CA GLN A 95 19.24 26.39 -4.16
C GLN A 95 19.63 26.02 -2.72
N VAL A 96 18.87 25.11 -2.12
CA VAL A 96 19.20 24.54 -0.81
C VAL A 96 20.33 23.54 -0.97
N VAL A 97 21.39 23.70 -0.18
CA VAL A 97 22.57 22.82 -0.24
C VAL A 97 22.24 21.46 0.40
N VAL A 98 22.64 20.39 -0.30
CA VAL A 98 22.36 19.00 0.09
C VAL A 98 23.65 18.20 0.09
N THR A 99 24.10 17.81 1.29
CA THR A 99 25.24 16.93 1.49
C THR A 99 24.89 15.46 1.24
N ARG A 100 25.71 14.74 0.47
CA ARG A 100 25.52 13.32 0.15
C ARG A 100 26.59 12.46 0.81
N LYS A 101 26.16 11.41 1.53
CA LYS A 101 27.05 10.42 2.13
C LYS A 101 26.65 9.01 1.70
N ALA A 102 27.59 8.28 1.11
CA ALA A 102 27.36 6.92 0.59
C ALA A 102 26.78 5.96 1.64
N ALA A 103 27.11 6.15 2.92
CA ALA A 103 26.55 5.37 4.02
C ALA A 103 25.01 5.32 4.02
N ARG A 104 24.33 6.42 3.63
CA ARG A 104 22.87 6.48 3.60
C ARG A 104 22.28 5.47 2.61
N ILE A 105 22.79 5.42 1.39
CA ILE A 105 22.26 4.54 0.34
C ILE A 105 22.77 3.10 0.46
N LEU A 106 24.00 2.91 0.94
CA LEU A 106 24.55 1.58 1.21
C LEU A 106 23.72 0.84 2.25
N LEU A 107 23.21 1.53 3.27
CA LEU A 107 22.36 0.91 4.28
C LEU A 107 20.97 0.54 3.74
N ASP A 108 20.37 1.35 2.86
CA ASP A 108 19.12 0.97 2.16
C ASP A 108 19.33 -0.30 1.33
N ILE A 109 20.43 -0.37 0.56
CA ILE A 109 20.78 -1.54 -0.24
C ILE A 109 21.03 -2.76 0.65
N GLY A 110 21.78 -2.59 1.74
CA GLY A 110 22.08 -3.67 2.69
C GLY A 110 20.82 -4.28 3.30
N PHE A 111 19.86 -3.44 3.74
CA PHE A 111 18.58 -3.94 4.26
C PHE A 111 17.73 -4.60 3.18
N ALA A 112 17.69 -4.05 1.96
CA ALA A 112 16.99 -4.70 0.84
C ALA A 112 17.57 -6.10 0.56
N LEU A 113 18.89 -6.25 0.49
CA LEU A 113 19.54 -7.54 0.28
C LEU A 113 19.21 -8.53 1.40
N LEU A 114 19.22 -8.09 2.65
CA LEU A 114 18.89 -8.94 3.79
C LEU A 114 17.41 -9.38 3.75
N VAL A 115 16.48 -8.46 3.46
CA VAL A 115 15.06 -8.77 3.33
C VAL A 115 14.79 -9.80 2.23
N PHE A 116 15.55 -9.74 1.13
CA PHE A 116 15.39 -10.63 -0.03
C PHE A 116 16.37 -11.81 -0.07
N ALA A 117 17.20 -12.03 0.97
CA ALA A 117 18.25 -13.03 0.96
C ALA A 117 17.71 -14.45 0.71
N GLY A 118 16.65 -14.85 1.44
CA GLY A 118 16.03 -16.18 1.26
C GLY A 118 15.40 -16.36 -0.13
N ALA A 119 14.89 -15.30 -0.74
CA ALA A 119 14.37 -15.33 -2.10
C ALA A 119 15.48 -15.49 -3.15
N VAL A 120 16.57 -14.73 -3.00
CA VAL A 120 17.78 -14.83 -3.86
C VAL A 120 18.40 -16.22 -3.77
N LEU A 121 18.59 -16.74 -2.56
CA LEU A 121 19.14 -18.08 -2.34
C LEU A 121 18.26 -19.15 -2.98
N PHE A 122 16.92 -19.02 -2.90
CA PHE A 122 16.01 -19.98 -3.53
C PHE A 122 16.11 -19.93 -5.06
N LEU A 123 16.27 -18.76 -5.68
CA LEU A 123 16.48 -18.68 -7.12
C LEU A 123 17.77 -19.40 -7.57
N LEU A 124 18.83 -19.27 -6.78
CA LEU A 124 20.16 -19.82 -7.10
C LEU A 124 20.27 -21.32 -6.81
N PHE A 125 19.72 -21.80 -5.69
CA PHE A 125 19.94 -23.16 -5.18
C PHE A 125 18.66 -24.00 -5.10
N GLY A 126 17.49 -23.41 -5.33
CA GLY A 126 16.22 -24.12 -5.34
C GLY A 126 16.05 -25.00 -6.59
N PRO A 127 15.12 -25.96 -6.56
CA PRO A 127 14.86 -26.87 -7.68
C PRO A 127 14.48 -26.09 -8.95
N GLU A 128 15.07 -26.42 -10.10
CA GLU A 128 14.80 -25.73 -11.37
C GLU A 128 13.35 -25.85 -11.84
N THR A 129 12.70 -26.98 -11.52
CA THR A 129 11.29 -27.23 -11.86
C THR A 129 10.31 -26.57 -10.89
N SER A 130 10.80 -25.87 -9.85
CA SER A 130 9.92 -25.29 -8.84
C SER A 130 9.20 -24.03 -9.36
N PRO A 131 7.84 -24.02 -9.37
CA PRO A 131 7.08 -22.83 -9.75
C PRO A 131 7.31 -21.64 -8.80
N LEU A 132 7.86 -21.89 -7.60
CA LEU A 132 8.20 -20.85 -6.64
C LEU A 132 9.26 -19.88 -7.20
N LYS A 133 10.15 -20.33 -8.10
CA LYS A 133 11.11 -19.44 -8.77
C LYS A 133 10.40 -18.33 -9.56
N LEU A 134 9.27 -18.62 -10.21
CA LEU A 134 8.49 -17.60 -10.93
C LEU A 134 7.87 -16.58 -9.98
N ILE A 135 7.25 -17.06 -8.90
CA ILE A 135 6.62 -16.20 -7.88
C ILE A 135 7.67 -15.25 -7.27
N ILE A 136 8.86 -15.78 -6.98
CA ILE A 136 9.98 -14.98 -6.49
C ILE A 136 10.43 -13.95 -7.53
N ALA A 137 10.59 -14.34 -8.80
CA ALA A 137 11.00 -13.42 -9.87
C ALA A 137 10.05 -12.22 -9.99
N PHE A 138 8.72 -12.46 -9.99
CA PHE A 138 7.73 -11.39 -9.98
C PHE A 138 7.79 -10.52 -8.72
N GLY A 139 7.91 -11.13 -7.54
CA GLY A 139 8.01 -10.38 -6.28
C GLY A 139 9.29 -9.52 -6.19
N MET A 140 10.42 -10.05 -6.65
CA MET A 140 11.70 -9.35 -6.66
C MET A 140 11.71 -8.17 -7.64
N LEU A 141 11.00 -8.25 -8.78
CA LEU A 141 10.94 -7.15 -9.73
C LEU A 141 10.39 -5.86 -9.09
N SER A 142 9.34 -5.97 -8.28
CA SER A 142 8.78 -4.82 -7.56
C SER A 142 9.80 -4.23 -6.58
N ALA A 143 10.47 -5.08 -5.81
CA ALA A 143 11.50 -4.67 -4.87
C ALA A 143 12.67 -3.95 -5.55
N VAL A 144 13.19 -4.52 -6.64
CA VAL A 144 14.25 -3.91 -7.45
C VAL A 144 13.81 -2.56 -8.01
N THR A 145 12.57 -2.46 -8.51
CA THR A 145 12.01 -1.22 -9.05
C THR A 145 11.97 -0.10 -7.99
N ILE A 146 11.51 -0.41 -6.77
CA ILE A 146 11.48 0.53 -5.65
C ILE A 146 12.90 0.98 -5.29
N MET A 147 13.87 0.06 -5.27
CA MET A 147 15.26 0.37 -4.94
C MET A 147 15.95 1.21 -6.02
N ILE A 148 15.69 0.95 -7.31
CA ILE A 148 16.18 1.79 -8.41
C ILE A 148 15.63 3.21 -8.27
N LYS A 149 14.34 3.37 -7.97
CA LYS A 149 13.73 4.69 -7.75
C LYS A 149 14.36 5.44 -6.57
N ARG A 150 14.62 4.73 -5.46
CA ARG A 150 15.31 5.29 -4.28
C ARG A 150 16.73 5.73 -4.62
N LEU A 151 17.51 4.89 -5.30
CA LEU A 151 18.88 5.21 -5.72
C LEU A 151 18.94 6.42 -6.67
N ALA A 152 18.08 6.46 -7.67
CA ALA A 152 17.99 7.59 -8.60
C ALA A 152 17.56 8.89 -7.91
N THR A 153 16.67 8.80 -6.92
CA THR A 153 16.27 9.94 -6.08
C THR A 153 17.46 10.46 -5.29
N TYR A 154 18.16 9.58 -4.56
CA TYR A 154 19.37 9.90 -3.79
C TYR A 154 20.46 10.59 -4.64
N GLN A 155 20.75 10.04 -5.83
CA GLN A 155 21.76 10.61 -6.72
C GLN A 155 21.34 11.96 -7.29
N GLY A 156 20.08 12.06 -7.76
CA GLY A 156 19.61 13.18 -8.56
C GLY A 156 18.96 14.33 -7.82
N ILE A 157 18.69 14.22 -6.52
CA ILE A 157 17.87 15.21 -5.80
C ILE A 157 18.52 16.60 -5.73
N ARG A 158 17.77 17.62 -6.13
CA ARG A 158 18.11 19.04 -5.93
C ARG A 158 16.92 19.73 -5.31
N ILE A 159 17.16 20.63 -4.37
CA ILE A 159 16.12 21.31 -3.62
C ILE A 159 16.25 22.80 -3.90
N TYR A 160 15.13 23.42 -4.25
CA TYR A 160 15.05 24.85 -4.51
C TYR A 160 13.91 25.45 -3.71
N TYR A 161 14.08 26.68 -3.26
CA TYR A 161 13.06 27.44 -2.56
C TYR A 161 12.85 28.80 -3.25
N SER A 162 11.60 29.24 -3.35
CA SER A 162 11.26 30.57 -3.86
C SER A 162 10.50 31.35 -2.80
N ASP A 163 11.06 32.46 -2.32
CA ASP A 163 10.34 33.36 -1.39
C ASP A 163 9.14 34.02 -2.08
N ALA A 164 9.31 34.49 -3.32
CA ALA A 164 8.27 35.19 -4.07
C ALA A 164 6.98 34.36 -4.22
N ASN A 165 7.12 33.04 -4.44
CA ASN A 165 6.01 32.13 -4.62
C ASN A 165 5.68 31.30 -3.38
N GLY A 166 6.48 31.41 -2.31
CA GLY A 166 6.38 30.56 -1.11
C GLY A 166 6.33 29.06 -1.45
N CYS A 167 7.21 28.59 -2.33
CA CYS A 167 7.17 27.23 -2.87
C CYS A 167 8.52 26.51 -2.69
N LEU A 168 8.45 25.26 -2.23
CA LEU A 168 9.57 24.32 -2.15
C LEU A 168 9.52 23.35 -3.34
N TYR A 169 10.60 23.28 -4.09
CA TYR A 169 10.75 22.43 -5.27
C TYR A 169 11.78 21.33 -5.00
N LEU A 170 11.34 20.08 -5.09
CA LEU A 170 12.20 18.90 -5.00
C LEU A 170 12.34 18.30 -6.38
N LEU A 171 13.54 18.37 -6.94
CA LEU A 171 13.81 18.00 -8.31
C LEU A 171 14.68 16.73 -8.35
N SER A 172 14.07 15.59 -8.70
CA SER A 172 14.78 14.40 -9.16
C SER A 172 14.07 13.82 -10.38
N ARG A 173 14.82 13.20 -11.29
CA ARG A 173 14.31 12.71 -12.58
C ARG A 173 13.14 11.74 -12.45
N LEU A 174 13.17 10.86 -11.44
CA LEU A 174 12.13 9.85 -11.20
C LEU A 174 11.14 10.25 -10.09
N ASN A 175 11.46 11.32 -9.35
CA ASN A 175 10.65 11.76 -8.23
C ASN A 175 10.78 13.29 -8.06
N ALA A 176 9.87 14.01 -8.72
CA ALA A 176 9.78 15.46 -8.60
C ALA A 176 8.55 15.84 -7.77
N ARG A 177 8.67 16.87 -6.94
CA ARG A 177 7.58 17.44 -6.14
C ARG A 177 7.65 18.96 -6.12
N LYS A 178 6.49 19.60 -6.08
CA LYS A 178 6.33 21.03 -5.81
C LYS A 178 5.37 21.18 -4.63
N PHE A 179 5.86 21.77 -3.55
CA PHE A 179 5.09 21.98 -2.33
C PHE A 179 4.92 23.48 -2.05
N PRO A 180 3.69 24.00 -2.08
CA PRO A 180 3.38 25.32 -1.54
C PRO A 180 3.56 25.32 -0.02
N VAL A 181 4.32 26.26 0.55
CA VAL A 181 4.56 26.33 2.01
C VAL A 181 3.28 26.62 2.78
N LYS A 182 2.29 27.31 2.17
CA LYS A 182 0.95 27.48 2.74
C LYS A 182 0.25 26.16 3.11
N ASP A 183 0.54 25.09 2.37
CA ASP A 183 -0.06 23.78 2.60
C ASP A 183 0.65 23.02 3.73
N LEU A 184 1.82 23.47 4.20
CA LEU A 184 2.56 22.84 5.29
C LEU A 184 1.72 22.84 6.56
N GLU A 185 1.43 21.66 7.13
CA GLU A 185 0.57 21.48 8.30
C GLU A 185 1.36 21.52 9.61
N SER A 186 2.55 20.93 9.61
CA SER A 186 3.47 20.92 10.75
C SER A 186 4.89 20.65 10.28
N MET A 187 5.86 21.01 11.12
CA MET A 187 7.27 20.86 10.83
C MET A 187 8.02 20.48 12.10
N ARG A 188 8.99 19.58 11.98
CA ARG A 188 9.88 19.20 13.08
C ARG A 188 11.27 18.85 12.61
N ILE A 189 12.22 18.91 13.54
CA ILE A 189 13.63 18.54 13.31
C ILE A 189 13.91 17.24 14.05
N GLU A 190 14.48 16.29 13.33
CA GLU A 190 14.96 15.02 13.89
C GLU A 190 16.49 15.04 13.96
N SER A 191 17.08 14.51 15.04
CA SER A 191 18.54 14.56 15.27
C SER A 191 19.34 13.82 14.19
N THR A 192 18.78 12.76 13.61
CA THR A 192 19.32 12.01 12.48
C THR A 192 18.20 11.29 11.73
N VAL A 193 18.54 10.57 10.65
CA VAL A 193 17.57 9.80 9.86
C VAL A 193 17.14 8.53 10.59
N ASP A 194 15.84 8.40 10.86
CA ASP A 194 15.24 7.13 11.29
C ASP A 194 14.95 6.21 10.10
N ILE A 195 15.93 5.40 9.71
CA ILE A 195 15.78 4.44 8.60
C ILE A 195 14.71 3.39 8.88
N LEU A 196 14.48 3.02 10.14
CA LEU A 196 13.46 2.03 10.47
C LEU A 196 12.06 2.53 10.11
N LYS A 197 11.88 3.84 9.97
CA LYS A 197 10.63 4.51 9.58
C LYS A 197 10.58 4.94 8.11
N LEU A 198 11.72 5.08 7.44
CA LEU A 198 11.78 5.53 6.04
C LEU A 198 12.03 4.41 5.04
N HIS A 199 12.66 3.32 5.46
CA HIS A 199 13.03 2.26 4.54
C HIS A 199 11.78 1.63 3.89
N PRO A 200 11.70 1.51 2.55
CA PRO A 200 10.48 1.09 1.85
C PRO A 200 9.94 -0.28 2.28
N PHE A 201 10.80 -1.18 2.77
CA PHE A 201 10.41 -2.50 3.25
C PHE A 201 10.09 -2.57 4.75
N PHE A 202 10.27 -1.50 5.51
CA PHE A 202 10.03 -1.48 6.97
C PHE A 202 8.74 -0.79 7.40
N THR A 203 8.10 -0.09 6.48
CA THR A 203 6.91 0.70 6.76
C THR A 203 5.61 -0.05 6.52
N LEU A 204 4.53 0.31 7.20
CA LEU A 204 3.19 -0.15 6.88
C LEU A 204 2.23 1.03 7.09
N PHE A 205 1.36 1.32 6.12
CA PHE A 205 0.38 2.41 6.17
C PHE A 205 0.97 3.83 6.38
N THR A 206 2.23 4.07 5.99
CA THR A 206 2.86 5.40 6.03
C THR A 206 3.00 6.00 4.63
N ALA A 207 2.67 7.29 4.49
CA ALA A 207 3.01 8.09 3.31
C ALA A 207 4.26 8.92 3.54
N ASN A 208 5.38 8.25 3.76
CA ASN A 208 6.67 8.92 3.94
C ASN A 208 7.37 9.05 2.58
N SER A 209 7.66 10.28 2.18
CA SER A 209 8.47 10.63 1.02
C SER A 209 9.90 10.91 1.46
N ASP A 210 10.80 9.96 1.19
CA ASP A 210 12.20 10.01 1.61
C ASP A 210 13.11 10.65 0.55
N PHE A 211 13.59 11.87 0.84
CA PHE A 211 14.60 12.59 0.06
C PHE A 211 15.92 12.77 0.84
N THR A 212 16.15 11.98 1.88
CA THR A 212 17.37 12.04 2.70
C THR A 212 18.58 11.50 1.94
N THR A 213 19.75 12.13 2.12
CA THR A 213 21.01 11.86 1.43
C THR A 213 22.20 11.64 2.36
N SER A 214 22.05 11.87 3.67
CA SER A 214 23.08 11.64 4.67
C SER A 214 22.43 11.29 6.03
N PHE A 215 23.22 11.07 7.08
CA PHE A 215 22.73 10.87 8.46
C PHE A 215 22.80 12.16 9.30
N GLN A 216 22.76 13.33 8.68
CA GLN A 216 22.65 14.59 9.41
C GLN A 216 21.24 14.81 9.93
N GLN A 217 21.01 15.97 10.56
CA GLN A 217 19.68 16.39 11.00
C GLN A 217 18.69 16.37 9.84
N VAL A 218 17.46 15.98 10.14
CA VAL A 218 16.40 15.83 9.17
C VAL A 218 15.34 16.89 9.42
N LEU A 219 15.00 17.64 8.38
CA LEU A 219 13.81 18.47 8.37
C LEU A 219 12.64 17.61 7.88
N ARG A 220 11.68 17.36 8.77
CA ARG A 220 10.44 16.68 8.44
C ARG A 220 9.33 17.71 8.24
N LEU A 221 8.72 17.67 7.06
CA LEU A 221 7.63 18.56 6.64
C LEU A 221 6.36 17.74 6.44
N GLN A 222 5.28 18.11 7.13
CA GLN A 222 3.98 17.45 6.98
C GLN A 222 3.12 18.21 5.98
N PHE A 223 2.78 17.57 4.87
CA PHE A 223 1.81 18.07 3.89
C PHE A 223 0.53 17.21 3.92
N PRO A 224 -0.58 17.68 3.35
CA PRO A 224 -1.78 16.88 3.14
C PRO A 224 -1.44 15.58 2.40
N GLY A 225 -1.78 14.44 3.00
CA GLY A 225 -1.54 13.12 2.41
C GLY A 225 -0.10 12.62 2.35
N GLU A 226 0.94 13.40 2.67
CA GLU A 226 2.33 12.90 2.74
C GLU A 226 3.25 13.64 3.73
N ALA A 227 4.17 12.89 4.35
CA ALA A 227 5.26 13.44 5.18
C ALA A 227 6.58 13.38 4.42
N VAL A 228 7.26 14.52 4.28
CA VAL A 228 8.48 14.68 3.48
C VAL A 228 9.69 14.80 4.40
N TYR A 229 10.71 13.99 4.16
CA TYR A 229 11.94 13.96 4.97
C TYR A 229 13.13 14.42 4.15
N LEU A 230 13.77 15.51 4.60
CA LEU A 230 14.85 16.19 3.90
C LEU A 230 16.11 16.25 4.77
N THR A 231 17.27 15.92 4.20
CA THR A 231 18.56 16.26 4.80
C THR A 231 19.14 17.45 4.05
N ILE A 232 19.15 18.59 4.70
CA ILE A 232 19.62 19.86 4.16
C ILE A 232 20.67 20.44 5.09
N ASP A 233 21.58 21.23 4.54
CA ASP A 233 22.54 21.98 5.35
C ASP A 233 21.81 23.16 6.02
N GLU A 234 22.29 23.61 7.18
CA GLU A 234 21.67 24.73 7.94
C GLU A 234 20.19 24.53 8.27
N THR A 235 19.83 23.32 8.70
CA THR A 235 18.44 22.87 8.94
C THR A 235 17.61 23.85 9.79
N GLU A 236 18.20 24.45 10.82
CA GLU A 236 17.52 25.41 11.71
C GLU A 236 17.19 26.76 11.02
N GLN A 237 18.06 27.23 10.13
CA GLN A 237 17.79 28.45 9.38
C GLN A 237 16.61 28.24 8.42
N TRP A 238 16.60 27.11 7.72
CA TRP A 238 15.49 26.73 6.85
C TRP A 238 14.18 26.51 7.59
N ARG A 239 14.21 25.91 8.79
CA ARG A 239 13.03 25.82 9.67
C ARG A 239 12.46 27.21 9.95
N THR A 240 13.31 28.15 10.36
CA THR A 240 12.88 29.51 10.72
C THR A 240 12.27 30.25 9.53
N ARG A 241 12.88 30.14 8.35
CA ARG A 241 12.40 30.78 7.12
C ARG A 241 11.07 30.22 6.62
N LEU A 242 10.92 28.89 6.67
CA LEU A 242 9.67 28.23 6.29
C LEU A 242 8.55 28.53 7.30
N ALA A 243 8.87 28.58 8.59
CA ALA A 243 7.91 28.91 9.65
C ALA A 243 7.29 30.30 9.45
N GLY A 244 8.07 31.28 8.98
CA GLY A 244 7.57 32.63 8.68
C GLY A 244 6.51 32.71 7.57
N HIS A 245 6.38 31.66 6.75
CA HIS A 245 5.41 31.58 5.65
C HIS A 245 4.29 30.56 5.92
N MET A 246 4.26 29.97 7.12
CA MET A 246 3.17 29.09 7.54
C MET A 246 1.93 29.88 7.94
N THR A 247 0.76 29.29 7.76
CA THR A 247 -0.50 29.85 8.26
C THR A 247 -0.50 29.88 9.78
N GLU A 248 -0.92 31.00 10.38
CA GLU A 248 -1.05 31.16 11.83
C GLU A 248 -1.90 30.02 12.45
N GLY A 249 -1.46 29.52 13.62
CA GLY A 249 -2.13 28.42 14.34
C GLY A 249 -1.62 27.00 14.03
N LYS A 250 -0.71 26.84 13.07
CA LYS A 250 -0.06 25.54 12.79
C LYS A 250 1.13 25.30 13.71
N GLN A 251 1.12 24.17 14.42
CA GLN A 251 2.15 23.82 15.39
C GLN A 251 3.53 23.71 14.74
N THR A 252 4.49 24.46 15.27
CA THR A 252 5.89 24.45 14.83
C THR A 252 6.80 24.07 15.98
N GLU A 253 6.55 22.96 16.69
CA GLU A 253 7.52 22.52 17.70
C GLU A 253 7.40 21.05 18.14
N GLU A 254 8.44 20.28 17.85
CA GLU A 254 8.98 19.16 18.63
C GLU A 254 10.36 18.87 18.05
N ARG A 255 11.44 18.92 18.84
CA ARG A 255 12.70 18.30 18.45
C ARG A 255 12.62 16.83 18.82
N VAL A 256 12.83 15.95 17.85
CA VAL A 256 12.79 14.52 18.10
C VAL A 256 14.21 13.99 18.08
N GLU A 257 14.68 13.51 19.23
CA GLU A 257 15.94 12.78 19.29
C GLU A 257 15.72 11.35 18.81
N VAL A 258 16.30 11.03 17.65
CA VAL A 258 16.32 9.68 17.11
C VAL A 258 17.46 8.91 17.79
N LEU A 259 17.08 7.85 18.51
CA LEU A 259 18.04 6.97 19.18
C LEU A 259 19.02 6.36 18.18
N PRO A 260 20.27 6.07 18.59
CA PRO A 260 21.25 5.43 17.70
C PRO A 260 20.88 3.97 17.38
N PHE A 261 21.41 3.42 16.29
CA PHE A 261 21.13 2.05 15.85
C PHE A 261 21.48 0.98 16.89
N TYR A 262 22.58 1.18 17.63
CA TYR A 262 23.04 0.26 18.67
C TYR A 262 22.21 0.34 19.96
N HIS A 263 21.26 1.27 20.07
CA HIS A 263 20.39 1.35 21.24
C HIS A 263 19.47 0.12 21.31
N ARG A 264 19.32 -0.47 22.50
CA ARG A 264 18.55 -1.71 22.72
C ARG A 264 17.13 -1.65 22.14
N ASN A 265 16.45 -0.51 22.27
CA ASN A 265 15.09 -0.33 21.73
C ASN A 265 15.08 -0.34 20.19
N ASN A 266 16.07 0.26 19.54
CA ASN A 266 16.19 0.24 18.08
C ASN A 266 16.60 -1.12 17.55
N ILE A 267 17.44 -1.88 18.26
CA ILE A 267 17.75 -3.27 17.90
C ILE A 267 16.48 -4.11 17.92
N LYS A 268 15.67 -4.03 18.99
CA LYS A 268 14.39 -4.77 19.08
C LYS A 268 13.43 -4.36 17.96
N ARG A 269 13.26 -3.06 17.74
CA ARG A 269 12.43 -2.51 16.67
C ARG A 269 12.91 -2.99 15.29
N MET A 270 14.21 -2.94 15.03
CA MET A 270 14.82 -3.40 13.80
C MET A 270 14.58 -4.89 13.56
N LEU A 271 14.78 -5.74 14.57
CA LEU A 271 14.51 -7.18 14.44
C LEU A 271 13.05 -7.47 14.11
N GLY A 272 12.11 -6.78 14.78
CA GLY A 272 10.68 -6.92 14.47
C GLY A 272 10.32 -6.42 13.07
N LYS A 273 10.87 -5.29 12.64
CA LYS A 273 10.66 -4.76 11.27
C LYS A 273 11.32 -5.62 10.20
N LEU A 274 12.47 -6.21 10.47
CA LEU A 274 13.12 -7.19 9.61
C LEU A 274 12.27 -8.45 9.48
N TYR A 275 11.74 -8.97 10.58
CA TYR A 275 10.83 -10.11 10.55
C TYR A 275 9.58 -9.82 9.72
N PHE A 276 8.95 -8.68 9.96
CA PHE A 276 7.82 -8.18 9.16
C PHE A 276 8.20 -8.08 7.68
N ALA A 277 9.33 -7.46 7.37
CA ALA A 277 9.79 -7.28 6.00
C ALA A 277 10.07 -8.61 5.30
N MET A 278 10.72 -9.58 5.95
CA MET A 278 11.03 -10.88 5.34
C MET A 278 9.83 -11.81 5.18
N THR A 279 8.79 -11.64 6.02
CA THR A 279 7.64 -12.56 6.07
C THR A 279 6.42 -12.01 5.34
N VAL A 280 6.20 -10.69 5.41
CA VAL A 280 5.00 -10.04 4.86
C VAL A 280 5.30 -9.37 3.53
N LYS A 281 6.39 -8.60 3.43
CA LYS A 281 6.76 -7.87 2.20
C LYS A 281 7.68 -8.66 1.27
N GLY A 282 8.55 -9.46 1.86
CA GLY A 282 9.45 -10.37 1.20
C GLY A 282 8.83 -11.76 1.16
N ILE A 283 9.14 -12.49 0.09
CA ILE A 283 8.77 -13.91 -0.04
C ILE A 283 9.82 -14.78 0.71
N SER A 284 10.86 -14.14 1.27
CA SER A 284 12.10 -14.74 1.75
C SER A 284 11.97 -15.66 2.95
N ALA A 285 11.09 -15.37 3.91
CA ALA A 285 10.97 -16.23 5.09
C ALA A 285 10.45 -17.62 4.68
N TYR A 286 9.38 -17.66 3.90
CA TYR A 286 8.81 -18.91 3.38
C TYR A 286 9.77 -19.60 2.41
N THR A 287 10.36 -18.88 1.45
CA THR A 287 11.27 -19.50 0.48
C THR A 287 12.56 -19.99 1.14
N GLY A 288 13.06 -19.28 2.15
CA GLY A 288 14.23 -19.71 2.92
C GLY A 288 13.97 -21.00 3.69
N ILE A 289 12.80 -21.13 4.35
CA ILE A 289 12.41 -22.37 5.04
C ILE A 289 12.24 -23.51 4.04
N VAL A 290 11.54 -23.28 2.92
CA VAL A 290 11.34 -24.32 1.89
C VAL A 290 12.68 -24.73 1.28
N LEU A 291 13.60 -23.80 1.02
CA LEU A 291 14.95 -24.11 0.52
C LEU A 291 15.71 -24.97 1.52
N LEU A 292 15.71 -24.59 2.80
CA LEU A 292 16.41 -25.33 3.84
C LEU A 292 15.90 -26.77 3.92
N LEU A 293 14.59 -26.96 3.97
CA LEU A 293 13.98 -28.28 4.02
C LEU A 293 14.25 -29.10 2.76
N TYR A 294 14.26 -28.45 1.59
CA TYR A 294 14.66 -29.07 0.34
C TYR A 294 16.13 -29.56 0.37
N LEU A 295 17.06 -28.72 0.82
CA LEU A 295 18.48 -29.09 0.96
C LEU A 295 18.71 -30.21 1.98
N LEU A 296 17.85 -30.30 3.00
CA LEU A 296 17.83 -31.39 3.98
C LEU A 296 17.11 -32.66 3.49
N HIS A 297 16.67 -32.70 2.23
CA HIS A 297 15.91 -33.81 1.65
C HIS A 297 14.65 -34.19 2.46
N ALA A 298 14.01 -33.19 3.08
CA ALA A 298 12.77 -33.40 3.83
C ALA A 298 11.64 -33.89 2.91
N PRO A 299 10.77 -34.80 3.36
CA PRO A 299 9.61 -35.21 2.58
C PRO A 299 8.58 -34.07 2.48
N VAL A 300 7.79 -34.06 1.40
CA VAL A 300 6.81 -32.99 1.10
C VAL A 300 5.83 -32.75 2.25
N TRP A 301 5.34 -33.81 2.89
CA TRP A 301 4.41 -33.67 4.03
C TRP A 301 5.04 -32.89 5.19
N LEU A 302 6.35 -33.05 5.43
CA LEU A 302 7.05 -32.31 6.48
C LEU A 302 7.18 -30.83 6.10
N MET A 303 7.45 -30.53 4.82
CA MET A 303 7.44 -29.15 4.32
C MET A 303 6.08 -28.48 4.52
N LEU A 304 4.98 -29.20 4.23
CA LEU A 304 3.61 -28.69 4.45
C LEU A 304 3.34 -28.44 5.94
N VAL A 305 3.76 -29.36 6.82
CA VAL A 305 3.64 -29.18 8.28
C VAL A 305 4.39 -27.94 8.75
N PHE A 306 5.62 -27.72 8.29
CA PHE A 306 6.38 -26.51 8.63
C PHE A 306 5.74 -25.24 8.07
N ALA A 307 5.24 -25.27 6.84
CA ALA A 307 4.56 -24.12 6.24
C ALA A 307 3.29 -23.73 7.02
N VAL A 308 2.45 -24.72 7.36
CA VAL A 308 1.23 -24.50 8.15
C VAL A 308 1.58 -24.06 9.57
N SER A 309 2.58 -24.67 10.20
CA SER A 309 3.04 -24.30 11.54
C SER A 309 3.58 -22.85 11.56
N TYR A 310 4.35 -22.47 10.56
CA TYR A 310 4.87 -21.11 10.42
C TYR A 310 3.74 -20.11 10.16
N TRP A 311 2.72 -20.48 9.38
CA TRP A 311 1.53 -19.65 9.19
C TRP A 311 0.76 -19.46 10.50
N LEU A 312 0.49 -20.53 11.26
CA LEU A 312 -0.15 -20.46 12.58
C LEU A 312 0.66 -19.61 13.57
N PHE A 313 1.98 -19.77 13.56
CA PHE A 313 2.88 -18.95 14.37
C PHE A 313 2.76 -17.47 14.01
N ASN A 314 2.80 -17.12 12.71
CA ASN A 314 2.62 -15.75 12.23
C ASN A 314 1.27 -15.17 12.63
N LEU A 315 0.20 -15.96 12.58
CA LEU A 315 -1.11 -15.53 13.06
C LEU A 315 -1.08 -15.19 14.56
N TYR A 316 -0.43 -16.03 15.37
CA TYR A 316 -0.34 -15.85 16.82
C TYR A 316 0.48 -14.62 17.25
N ILE A 317 1.52 -14.24 16.48
CA ILE A 317 2.37 -13.07 16.77
C ILE A 317 2.00 -11.83 15.96
N SER A 318 0.97 -11.91 15.11
CA SER A 318 0.62 -10.86 14.14
C SER A 318 0.35 -9.50 14.78
N ASP A 319 -0.31 -9.46 15.94
CA ASP A 319 -0.55 -8.25 16.73
C ASP A 319 0.76 -7.55 17.11
N HIS A 320 1.75 -8.32 17.58
CA HIS A 320 3.04 -7.78 17.98
C HIS A 320 3.84 -7.29 16.77
N VAL A 321 3.83 -8.06 15.68
CA VAL A 321 4.52 -7.71 14.44
C VAL A 321 3.94 -6.44 13.82
N LEU A 322 2.61 -6.32 13.76
CA LEU A 322 1.93 -5.13 13.23
C LEU A 322 2.18 -3.91 14.10
N LYS A 323 2.13 -4.05 15.43
CA LYS A 323 2.46 -2.96 16.37
C LYS A 323 3.84 -2.37 16.11
N ILE A 324 4.85 -3.24 15.91
CA ILE A 324 6.21 -2.81 15.59
C ILE A 324 6.30 -2.22 14.18
N ALA A 325 5.65 -2.83 13.18
CA ALA A 325 5.70 -2.36 11.80
C ALA A 325 5.12 -0.94 11.65
N MET A 326 4.06 -0.64 12.41
CA MET A 326 3.39 0.65 12.46
C MET A 326 4.03 1.65 13.44
N ASP A 327 5.04 1.27 14.21
CA ASP A 327 5.57 2.10 15.31
C ASP A 327 4.46 2.60 16.26
N ALA A 328 3.46 1.75 16.53
CA ALA A 328 2.27 2.14 17.26
C ALA A 328 2.57 2.29 18.77
N ARG A 329 2.19 3.46 19.32
CA ARG A 329 2.33 3.82 20.74
C ARG A 329 0.95 4.02 21.37
N GLU A 330 0.82 3.81 22.67
CA GLU A 330 -0.46 4.06 23.35
C GLU A 330 -0.77 5.56 23.27
N THR A 331 -2.02 5.92 22.97
CA THR A 331 -2.37 7.34 22.84
C THR A 331 -2.37 8.03 24.20
N HIS A 332 -2.01 9.31 24.21
CA HIS A 332 -2.04 10.16 25.40
C HIS A 332 -3.15 11.21 25.33
N ASP A 333 -3.92 11.25 24.25
CA ASP A 333 -5.01 12.18 24.06
C ASP A 333 -6.19 11.81 24.99
N THR A 334 -6.44 12.67 25.98
CA THR A 334 -7.45 12.43 27.01
C THR A 334 -8.87 12.41 26.46
N GLU A 335 -9.16 13.20 25.42
CA GLU A 335 -10.49 13.27 24.81
C GLU A 335 -10.76 11.99 24.02
N VAL A 336 -9.78 11.55 23.23
CA VAL A 336 -9.85 10.28 22.48
C VAL A 336 -9.97 9.09 23.41
N ILE A 337 -9.22 9.06 24.52
CA ILE A 337 -9.33 8.00 25.54
C ILE A 337 -10.73 7.99 26.16
N ALA A 338 -11.30 9.16 26.46
CA ALA A 338 -12.65 9.26 27.04
C ALA A 338 -13.72 8.77 26.06
N ALA A 339 -13.63 9.20 24.79
CA ALA A 339 -14.48 8.73 23.69
C ALA A 339 -14.39 7.22 23.50
N ALA A 340 -13.17 6.68 23.42
CA ALA A 340 -12.93 5.25 23.30
C ALA A 340 -13.52 4.46 24.47
N ARG A 341 -13.36 4.93 25.71
CA ARG A 341 -13.97 4.28 26.89
C ARG A 341 -15.50 4.19 26.78
N ARG A 342 -16.17 5.27 26.35
CA ARG A 342 -17.64 5.26 26.16
C ARG A 342 -18.05 4.25 25.10
N VAL A 343 -17.42 4.31 23.92
CA VAL A 343 -17.73 3.46 22.77
C VAL A 343 -17.43 1.98 23.08
N PHE A 344 -16.26 1.70 23.64
CA PHE A 344 -15.82 0.33 23.95
C PHE A 344 -16.62 -0.30 25.08
N ALA A 345 -17.08 0.48 26.06
CA ALA A 345 -18.01 0.00 27.08
C ALA A 345 -19.34 -0.45 26.45
N ARG A 346 -19.93 0.37 25.56
CA ARG A 346 -21.16 0.01 24.82
C ARG A 346 -20.95 -1.18 23.89
N ALA A 347 -19.76 -1.30 23.30
CA ALA A 347 -19.40 -2.45 22.47
C ALA A 347 -19.10 -3.72 23.28
N GLY A 348 -18.97 -3.65 24.61
CA GLY A 348 -18.65 -4.80 25.47
C GLY A 348 -17.19 -5.24 25.39
N ILE A 349 -16.27 -4.30 25.12
CA ILE A 349 -14.82 -4.53 25.02
C ILE A 349 -14.01 -3.48 25.83
N PRO A 350 -14.34 -3.22 27.11
CA PRO A 350 -13.81 -2.08 27.87
C PRO A 350 -12.29 -2.08 28.07
N ASP A 351 -11.64 -3.24 28.01
CA ASP A 351 -10.19 -3.39 28.22
C ASP A 351 -9.35 -3.13 26.96
N VAL A 352 -9.99 -2.90 25.81
CA VAL A 352 -9.29 -2.65 24.55
C VAL A 352 -8.66 -1.26 24.57
N LYS A 353 -7.37 -1.21 24.26
CA LYS A 353 -6.57 0.02 24.27
C LYS A 353 -6.54 0.68 22.90
N VAL A 354 -6.45 2.02 22.92
CA VAL A 354 -6.24 2.83 21.73
C VAL A 354 -4.76 3.18 21.60
N PHE A 355 -4.24 2.97 20.39
CA PHE A 355 -2.90 3.31 19.99
C PHE A 355 -2.93 4.41 18.94
N GLU A 356 -1.82 5.08 18.75
CA GLU A 356 -1.59 6.03 17.68
C GLU A 356 -0.34 5.66 16.88
N THR A 357 -0.38 5.92 15.58
CA THR A 357 0.75 5.78 14.66
C THR A 357 0.92 7.05 13.84
N GLU A 358 2.16 7.39 13.54
CA GLU A 358 2.43 8.58 12.75
C GLU A 358 2.20 8.31 11.26
N SER A 359 1.18 8.97 10.71
CA SER A 359 0.87 8.93 9.28
C SER A 359 0.10 10.17 8.85
N ALA A 360 0.33 10.57 7.61
CA ALA A 360 -0.35 11.69 6.94
C ALA A 360 -1.76 11.31 6.47
N HIS A 361 -2.08 10.01 6.38
CA HIS A 361 -3.38 9.55 5.91
C HIS A 361 -4.36 9.39 7.06
N TYR A 362 -5.59 9.89 6.88
CA TYR A 362 -6.70 9.58 7.77
C TYR A 362 -7.02 8.08 7.71
N ASN A 363 -6.76 7.38 8.82
CA ASN A 363 -7.04 5.96 8.94
C ASN A 363 -7.25 5.54 10.41
N GLY A 364 -8.02 4.48 10.62
CA GLY A 364 -8.19 3.76 11.87
C GLY A 364 -8.10 2.27 11.58
N LEU A 365 -7.50 1.48 12.48
CA LEU A 365 -7.33 0.05 12.25
C LEU A 365 -7.44 -0.75 13.54
N ALA A 366 -8.38 -1.68 13.56
CA ALA A 366 -8.43 -2.79 14.51
C ALA A 366 -7.42 -3.88 14.13
N THR A 367 -6.58 -4.27 15.08
CA THR A 367 -5.66 -5.39 14.94
C THR A 367 -5.79 -6.36 16.12
N GLY A 368 -5.32 -7.59 15.93
CA GLY A 368 -5.34 -8.65 16.93
C GLY A 368 -6.43 -9.69 16.71
N MET A 369 -6.06 -10.95 16.94
CA MET A 369 -6.92 -12.11 16.69
C MET A 369 -7.93 -12.35 17.83
N ASN A 370 -7.52 -12.04 19.06
CA ASN A 370 -8.32 -12.20 20.27
C ASN A 370 -8.62 -10.83 20.86
N ILE A 371 -9.83 -10.66 21.41
CA ILE A 371 -10.27 -9.42 22.06
C ILE A 371 -9.29 -9.00 23.17
N GLY A 372 -8.78 -9.95 23.97
CA GLY A 372 -7.81 -9.63 25.05
C GLY A 372 -6.43 -9.17 24.56
N ARG A 373 -6.12 -9.32 23.27
CA ARG A 373 -4.86 -8.86 22.65
C ARG A 373 -5.11 -7.84 21.52
N SER A 374 -6.36 -7.44 21.31
CA SER A 374 -6.69 -6.53 20.23
C SER A 374 -6.37 -5.09 20.61
N MET A 375 -6.05 -4.31 19.59
CA MET A 375 -5.82 -2.88 19.73
C MET A 375 -6.45 -2.14 18.56
N VAL A 376 -6.98 -0.95 18.84
CA VAL A 376 -7.43 -0.01 17.80
C VAL A 376 -6.36 1.05 17.65
N THR A 377 -5.81 1.22 16.45
CA THR A 377 -4.77 2.22 16.19
C THR A 377 -5.33 3.32 15.28
N LEU A 378 -5.18 4.58 15.70
CA LEU A 378 -5.53 5.76 14.91
C LEU A 378 -4.27 6.42 14.34
N THR A 379 -4.36 7.03 13.17
CA THR A 379 -3.23 7.82 12.65
C THR A 379 -3.21 9.22 13.24
N THR A 380 -2.04 9.85 13.26
CA THR A 380 -1.90 11.27 13.64
C THR A 380 -2.76 12.22 12.81
N ALA A 381 -3.10 11.87 11.56
CA ALA A 381 -4.06 12.64 10.76
C ALA A 381 -5.50 12.46 11.27
N THR A 382 -5.91 11.24 11.62
CA THR A 382 -7.23 10.95 12.20
C THR A 382 -7.46 11.66 13.52
N LEU A 383 -6.42 11.81 14.35
CA LEU A 383 -6.50 12.54 15.62
C LEU A 383 -6.82 14.04 15.44
N LYS A 384 -6.70 14.59 14.23
CA LYS A 384 -7.08 15.98 13.92
C LYS A 384 -8.56 16.15 13.56
N LEU A 385 -9.31 15.06 13.46
CA LEU A 385 -10.75 15.10 13.16
C LEU A 385 -11.55 15.50 14.41
N PRO A 386 -12.78 16.04 14.24
CA PRO A 386 -13.68 16.29 15.36
C PRO A 386 -13.93 15.01 16.18
N ILE A 387 -14.12 15.18 17.49
CA ILE A 387 -14.23 14.03 18.41
C ILE A 387 -15.43 13.13 18.07
N GLU A 388 -16.52 13.70 17.55
CA GLU A 388 -17.72 12.96 17.14
C GLU A 388 -17.44 12.05 15.93
N VAL A 389 -16.53 12.48 15.05
CA VAL A 389 -16.06 11.69 13.89
C VAL A 389 -15.11 10.60 14.35
N ILE A 390 -14.22 10.91 15.31
CA ILE A 390 -13.33 9.92 15.93
C ILE A 390 -14.16 8.85 16.64
N GLU A 391 -15.23 9.20 17.36
CA GLU A 391 -16.17 8.25 17.95
C GLU A 391 -16.77 7.31 16.90
N GLY A 392 -17.18 7.83 15.75
CA GLY A 392 -17.67 7.03 14.63
C GLY A 392 -16.65 6.01 14.13
N ILE A 393 -15.40 6.43 13.93
CA ILE A 393 -14.29 5.56 13.54
C ILE A 393 -14.03 4.50 14.63
N LEU A 394 -13.95 4.91 15.89
CA LEU A 394 -13.76 3.99 17.03
C LEU A 394 -14.90 2.96 17.14
N ALA A 395 -16.15 3.38 16.89
CA ALA A 395 -17.31 2.50 16.95
C ALA A 395 -17.30 1.47 15.82
N HIS A 396 -16.89 1.87 14.61
CA HIS A 396 -16.66 0.96 13.49
C HIS A 396 -15.57 -0.07 13.82
N GLU A 397 -14.38 0.39 14.23
CA GLU A 397 -13.24 -0.48 14.57
C GLU A 397 -13.54 -1.39 15.78
N ALA A 398 -14.32 -0.92 16.75
CA ALA A 398 -14.77 -1.73 17.88
C ALA A 398 -15.58 -2.96 17.44
N VAL A 399 -16.36 -2.86 16.36
CA VAL A 399 -17.08 -4.02 15.83
C VAL A 399 -16.12 -5.06 15.26
N HIS A 400 -15.10 -4.64 14.51
CA HIS A 400 -14.09 -5.56 13.98
C HIS A 400 -13.37 -6.33 15.09
N VAL A 401 -13.01 -5.63 16.17
CA VAL A 401 -12.45 -6.26 17.38
C VAL A 401 -13.45 -7.26 17.99
N ARG A 402 -14.66 -6.80 18.30
CA ARG A 402 -15.69 -7.60 18.98
C ARG A 402 -16.07 -8.85 18.20
N LYS A 403 -16.11 -8.75 16.86
CA LYS A 403 -16.46 -9.86 15.96
C LYS A 403 -15.26 -10.69 15.54
N ARG A 404 -14.03 -10.30 15.91
CA ARG A 404 -12.76 -10.98 15.58
C ARG A 404 -12.56 -11.11 14.07
N ASP A 405 -12.78 -10.02 13.36
CA ASP A 405 -12.81 -10.04 11.89
C ASP A 405 -11.46 -10.36 11.27
N VAL A 406 -10.38 -9.96 11.94
CA VAL A 406 -9.02 -10.39 11.58
C VAL A 406 -8.90 -11.92 11.60
N MET A 407 -9.38 -12.59 12.66
CA MET A 407 -9.35 -14.05 12.77
C MET A 407 -10.22 -14.70 11.69
N TRP A 408 -11.47 -14.28 11.57
CA TRP A 408 -12.41 -14.86 10.60
C TRP A 408 -11.97 -14.64 9.15
N GLY A 409 -11.37 -13.50 8.83
CA GLY A 409 -10.80 -13.25 7.52
C GLY A 409 -9.66 -14.20 7.18
N GLN A 410 -8.83 -14.57 8.16
CA GLN A 410 -7.75 -15.55 7.96
C GLN A 410 -8.31 -16.98 7.85
N MET A 411 -9.31 -17.34 8.64
CA MET A 411 -10.00 -18.63 8.53
C MET A 411 -10.70 -18.78 7.19
N ALA A 412 -11.37 -17.74 6.69
CA ALA A 412 -12.01 -17.74 5.37
C ALA A 412 -10.99 -18.00 4.26
N LYS A 413 -9.84 -17.33 4.29
CA LYS A 413 -8.72 -17.60 3.36
C LYS A 413 -8.22 -19.04 3.46
N ALA A 414 -8.02 -19.55 4.67
CA ALA A 414 -7.56 -20.92 4.89
C ALA A 414 -8.55 -21.96 4.32
N VAL A 415 -9.85 -21.78 4.55
CA VAL A 415 -10.90 -22.64 3.98
C VAL A 415 -10.84 -22.64 2.46
N LEU A 416 -10.71 -21.46 1.83
CA LEU A 416 -10.60 -21.38 0.38
C LEU A 416 -9.36 -22.12 -0.15
N LEU A 417 -8.21 -21.96 0.51
CA LEU A 417 -6.98 -22.67 0.14
C LEU A 417 -7.11 -24.19 0.32
N LEU A 418 -7.81 -24.65 1.37
CA LEU A 418 -8.10 -26.07 1.57
C LEU A 418 -9.04 -26.62 0.49
N VAL A 419 -10.05 -25.86 0.07
CA VAL A 419 -10.92 -26.23 -1.05
C VAL A 419 -10.11 -26.35 -2.34
N TYR A 420 -9.20 -25.39 -2.61
CA TYR A 420 -8.33 -25.45 -3.79
C TYR A 420 -7.41 -26.67 -3.74
N LEU A 421 -6.82 -26.96 -2.58
CA LEU A 421 -6.01 -28.16 -2.38
C LEU A 421 -6.83 -29.43 -2.61
N ALA A 422 -8.05 -29.51 -2.08
CA ALA A 422 -8.92 -30.67 -2.27
C ALA A 422 -9.27 -30.88 -3.76
N ILE A 423 -9.60 -29.80 -4.49
CA ILE A 423 -9.84 -29.86 -5.94
C ILE A 423 -8.60 -30.41 -6.66
N ILE A 424 -7.41 -29.91 -6.33
CA ILE A 424 -6.16 -30.38 -6.92
C ILE A 424 -5.92 -31.86 -6.63
N LEU A 425 -6.08 -32.30 -5.38
CA LEU A 425 -5.89 -33.70 -4.98
C LEU A 425 -6.89 -34.66 -5.63
N LEU A 426 -8.14 -34.23 -5.86
CA LEU A 426 -9.14 -35.04 -6.57
C LEU A 426 -8.80 -35.20 -8.05
N ILE A 427 -8.17 -34.19 -8.66
CA ILE A 427 -7.84 -34.20 -10.07
C ILE A 427 -6.52 -34.93 -10.30
N ILE A 428 -5.48 -34.70 -9.46
CA ILE A 428 -4.10 -35.10 -9.75
C ILE A 428 -3.94 -36.61 -10.00
N ASP A 429 -4.64 -37.45 -9.25
CA ASP A 429 -4.58 -38.92 -9.39
C ASP A 429 -5.29 -39.42 -10.66
N GLN A 430 -6.21 -38.62 -11.23
CA GLN A 430 -6.92 -38.93 -12.48
C GLN A 430 -6.15 -38.46 -13.72
N VAL A 431 -5.07 -37.69 -13.54
CA VAL A 431 -4.26 -37.17 -14.64
C VAL A 431 -3.22 -38.19 -15.04
N THR A 432 -3.50 -38.98 -16.07
CA THR A 432 -2.51 -39.87 -16.68
C THR A 432 -1.63 -39.18 -17.70
N ASP A 433 -2.16 -38.15 -18.37
CA ASP A 433 -1.46 -37.34 -19.37
C ASP A 433 -1.70 -35.84 -19.12
N ILE A 434 -0.66 -35.16 -18.62
CA ILE A 434 -0.70 -33.73 -18.30
C ILE A 434 -0.83 -32.87 -19.57
N GLU A 435 -0.25 -33.30 -20.69
CA GLU A 435 -0.30 -32.53 -21.94
C GLU A 435 -1.73 -32.48 -22.49
N ALA A 436 -2.46 -33.60 -22.40
CA ALA A 436 -3.86 -33.68 -22.83
C ALA A 436 -4.81 -32.78 -22.03
N ILE A 437 -4.54 -32.57 -20.73
CA ILE A 437 -5.39 -31.76 -19.85
C ILE A 437 -4.90 -30.34 -19.62
N MET A 438 -3.81 -29.95 -20.29
CA MET A 438 -3.10 -28.70 -20.00
C MET A 438 -4.02 -27.47 -20.16
N MET A 439 -4.87 -27.47 -21.20
CA MET A 439 -5.84 -26.40 -21.47
C MET A 439 -6.97 -26.32 -20.42
N PRO A 440 -7.70 -27.41 -20.11
CA PRO A 440 -8.64 -27.42 -18.98
C PRO A 440 -8.00 -27.01 -17.64
N LEU A 441 -6.79 -27.50 -17.35
CA LEU A 441 -6.06 -27.16 -16.13
C LEU A 441 -5.72 -25.66 -16.07
N PHE A 442 -5.29 -25.08 -17.18
CA PHE A 442 -5.05 -23.64 -17.28
C PHE A 442 -6.32 -22.84 -17.02
N LEU A 443 -7.44 -23.19 -17.66
CA LEU A 443 -8.73 -22.51 -17.44
C LEU A 443 -9.21 -22.64 -16.00
N LEU A 444 -8.99 -23.81 -15.37
CA LEU A 444 -9.29 -24.03 -13.96
C LEU A 444 -8.45 -23.10 -13.08
N ILE A 445 -7.12 -23.06 -13.25
CA ILE A 445 -6.23 -22.19 -12.47
C ILE A 445 -6.65 -20.72 -12.62
N TRP A 446 -6.92 -20.27 -13.85
CA TRP A 446 -7.41 -18.91 -14.12
C TRP A 446 -8.74 -18.61 -13.42
N LEU A 447 -9.69 -19.54 -13.46
CA LEU A 447 -10.95 -19.42 -12.74
C LEU A 447 -10.71 -19.29 -11.23
N LEU A 448 -9.86 -20.14 -10.64
CA LEU A 448 -9.51 -20.09 -9.22
C LEU A 448 -8.81 -18.77 -8.84
N MET A 449 -7.96 -18.23 -9.71
CA MET A 449 -7.31 -16.93 -9.51
C MET A 449 -8.31 -15.76 -9.49
N ILE A 450 -9.36 -15.80 -10.32
CA ILE A 450 -10.43 -14.78 -10.34
C ILE A 450 -11.39 -14.96 -9.17
N LEU A 451 -11.69 -16.20 -8.78
CA LEU A 451 -12.59 -16.49 -7.66
C LEU A 451 -12.02 -16.06 -6.30
N PHE A 452 -10.69 -16.09 -6.14
CA PHE A 452 -10.04 -15.68 -4.90
C PHE A 452 -10.38 -14.24 -4.46
N PRO A 453 -10.12 -13.19 -5.27
CA PRO A 453 -10.48 -11.82 -4.90
C PRO A 453 -11.99 -11.60 -4.79
N VAL A 454 -12.81 -12.35 -5.54
CA VAL A 454 -14.28 -12.27 -5.44
C VAL A 454 -14.77 -12.81 -4.09
N TYR A 455 -14.26 -13.96 -3.67
CA TYR A 455 -14.53 -14.52 -2.35
C TYR A 455 -14.02 -13.59 -1.23
N GLN A 456 -12.82 -13.03 -1.38
CA GLN A 456 -12.26 -12.07 -0.45
C GLN A 456 -13.12 -10.82 -0.31
N SER A 457 -13.52 -10.23 -1.45
CA SER A 457 -14.44 -9.10 -1.48
C SER A 457 -15.75 -9.42 -0.77
N PHE A 458 -16.32 -10.60 -1.01
CA PHE A 458 -17.60 -10.99 -0.43
C PHE A 458 -17.59 -10.96 1.11
N TYR A 459 -16.67 -11.70 1.75
CA TYR A 459 -16.65 -11.73 3.21
C TYR A 459 -16.16 -10.42 3.82
N SER A 460 -15.21 -9.73 3.17
CA SER A 460 -14.66 -8.46 3.67
C SER A 460 -15.73 -7.37 3.68
N GLN A 461 -16.44 -7.19 2.56
CA GLN A 461 -17.52 -6.21 2.49
C GLN A 461 -18.66 -6.50 3.45
N TRP A 462 -19.00 -7.77 3.67
CA TRP A 462 -19.97 -8.15 4.69
C TRP A 462 -19.54 -7.68 6.09
N MET A 463 -18.27 -7.83 6.43
CA MET A 463 -17.71 -7.38 7.71
C MET A 463 -17.81 -5.86 7.83
N GLU A 464 -17.51 -5.11 6.77
CA GLU A 464 -17.61 -3.64 6.72
C GLU A 464 -19.05 -3.15 6.93
N VAL A 465 -20.01 -3.68 6.17
CA VAL A 465 -21.42 -3.28 6.32
C VAL A 465 -21.93 -3.61 7.71
N ARG A 466 -21.51 -4.75 8.28
CA ARG A 466 -21.82 -5.09 9.66
C ARG A 466 -21.19 -4.11 10.65
N ALA A 467 -19.95 -3.71 10.43
CA ALA A 467 -19.23 -2.75 11.28
C ALA A 467 -19.90 -1.37 11.25
N ASP A 468 -20.38 -0.92 10.10
CA ASP A 468 -21.16 0.32 9.98
C ASP A 468 -22.45 0.29 10.81
N HIS A 469 -23.26 -0.76 10.62
CA HIS A 469 -24.59 -0.82 11.24
C HIS A 469 -24.53 -1.17 12.74
N LEU A 470 -23.61 -2.03 13.17
CA LEU A 470 -23.41 -2.32 14.59
C LEU A 470 -22.65 -1.18 15.29
N GLY A 471 -21.69 -0.55 14.60
CA GLY A 471 -20.94 0.59 15.13
C GLY A 471 -21.87 1.76 15.40
N ALA A 472 -22.81 2.03 14.49
CA ALA A 472 -23.87 3.02 14.69
C ALA A 472 -24.66 2.80 15.99
N SER A 473 -24.89 1.55 16.43
CA SER A 473 -25.60 1.28 17.69
C SER A 473 -24.80 1.61 18.96
N PHE A 474 -23.50 1.85 18.83
CA PHE A 474 -22.63 2.27 19.95
C PHE A 474 -22.53 3.79 20.09
N LEU A 475 -23.01 4.53 19.09
CA LEU A 475 -22.98 5.99 19.04
C LEU A 475 -24.25 6.59 19.62
N GLU A 476 -24.16 7.82 20.14
CA GLU A 476 -25.33 8.53 20.66
C GLU A 476 -26.22 9.02 19.52
N GLY A 477 -25.63 9.55 18.45
CA GLY A 477 -26.35 9.97 17.24
C GLY A 477 -26.64 8.84 16.25
N GLY A 478 -26.44 7.58 16.64
CA GLY A 478 -26.87 6.42 15.86
C GLY A 478 -26.28 6.34 14.45
N ALA A 479 -27.13 5.94 13.50
CA ALA A 479 -26.75 5.80 12.09
C ALA A 479 -26.41 7.13 11.41
N GLU A 480 -27.00 8.23 11.86
CA GLU A 480 -26.73 9.58 11.32
C GLU A 480 -25.31 10.03 11.67
N GLN A 481 -24.91 9.92 12.95
CA GLN A 481 -23.53 10.20 13.38
C GLN A 481 -22.52 9.33 12.64
N MET A 482 -22.82 8.02 12.43
CA MET A 482 -21.94 7.14 11.66
C MET A 482 -21.80 7.61 10.20
N ALA A 483 -22.92 7.96 9.55
CA ALA A 483 -22.90 8.42 8.17
C ALA A 483 -22.13 9.73 8.00
N ASP A 484 -22.29 10.66 8.93
CA ASP A 484 -21.57 11.94 8.91
C ASP A 484 -20.08 11.75 9.21
N SER A 485 -19.73 10.83 10.11
CA SER A 485 -18.33 10.45 10.37
C SER A 485 -17.65 9.91 9.11
N LEU A 486 -18.31 8.99 8.39
CA LEU A 486 -17.82 8.44 7.12
C LEU A 486 -17.75 9.50 6.02
N THR A 487 -18.70 10.46 6.02
CA THR A 487 -18.71 11.58 5.06
C THR A 487 -17.49 12.47 5.28
N VAL A 488 -17.23 12.90 6.53
CA VAL A 488 -16.06 13.74 6.85
C VAL A 488 -14.76 13.01 6.54
N LEU A 489 -14.66 11.72 6.91
CA LEU A 489 -13.48 10.91 6.60
C LEU A 489 -13.21 10.83 5.10
N ALA A 490 -14.24 10.53 4.30
CA ALA A 490 -14.17 10.43 2.85
C ALA A 490 -13.71 11.75 2.22
N THR A 491 -14.33 12.88 2.62
CA THR A 491 -13.96 14.20 2.12
C THR A 491 -12.52 14.54 2.41
N ARG A 492 -12.04 14.32 3.64
CA ARG A 492 -10.64 14.60 4.01
C ARG A 492 -9.64 13.70 3.27
N GLN A 493 -9.97 12.43 3.06
CA GLN A 493 -9.15 11.52 2.26
C GLN A 493 -9.08 11.94 0.79
N ASP A 494 -10.18 12.41 0.21
CA ASP A 494 -10.22 12.89 -1.16
C ASP A 494 -9.46 14.22 -1.34
N GLU A 495 -9.57 15.14 -0.38
CA GLU A 495 -8.78 16.39 -0.33
C GLU A 495 -7.27 16.12 -0.29
N ASP A 496 -6.82 15.24 0.61
CA ASP A 496 -5.42 14.83 0.72
C ASP A 496 -4.90 14.19 -0.56
N MET A 497 -5.69 13.30 -1.17
CA MET A 497 -5.34 12.64 -2.42
C MET A 497 -5.20 13.65 -3.56
N GLN A 498 -6.13 14.60 -3.65
CA GLN A 498 -6.12 15.63 -4.67
C GLN A 498 -4.88 16.53 -4.52
N LYS A 499 -4.53 16.92 -3.30
CA LYS A 499 -3.30 17.64 -2.99
C LYS A 499 -2.04 16.86 -3.36
N ASN A 500 -1.98 15.57 -3.02
CA ASN A 500 -0.85 14.72 -3.39
C ASN A 500 -0.65 14.62 -4.91
N ILE A 501 -1.74 14.52 -5.67
CA ILE A 501 -1.74 14.56 -7.14
C ILE A 501 -1.20 15.91 -7.63
N GLU A 502 -1.61 17.04 -7.03
CA GLU A 502 -1.08 18.37 -7.39
C GLU A 502 0.43 18.50 -7.16
N TYR A 503 0.94 17.93 -6.07
CA TYR A 503 2.36 17.98 -5.71
C TYR A 503 3.22 17.12 -6.63
N SER A 504 2.70 15.97 -7.07
CA SER A 504 3.47 14.91 -7.75
C SER A 504 3.24 14.80 -9.25
N GLU A 505 2.07 15.22 -9.76
CA GLU A 505 1.71 15.09 -11.17
C GLU A 505 1.81 16.42 -11.95
N ALA A 506 2.15 16.29 -13.22
CA ALA A 506 2.22 17.42 -14.14
C ALA A 506 0.81 17.96 -14.43
N ALA A 507 0.67 19.29 -14.54
CA ALA A 507 -0.63 19.95 -14.72
C ALA A 507 -1.43 19.44 -15.92
N ASN A 508 -0.75 18.99 -16.99
CA ASN A 508 -1.36 18.42 -18.19
C ASN A 508 -1.77 16.94 -18.07
N GLU A 509 -1.37 16.26 -17.00
CA GLU A 509 -1.66 14.85 -16.72
C GLU A 509 -2.63 14.66 -15.55
N ARG A 510 -2.81 15.69 -14.71
CA ARG A 510 -3.77 15.69 -13.60
C ARG A 510 -5.17 15.36 -14.09
N LYS A 511 -5.73 14.27 -13.58
CA LYS A 511 -7.17 14.01 -13.68
C LYS A 511 -7.82 14.49 -12.39
N VAL A 512 -8.91 15.25 -12.50
CA VAL A 512 -9.75 15.55 -11.34
C VAL A 512 -10.30 14.21 -10.85
N LYS A 513 -9.96 13.82 -9.62
CA LYS A 513 -10.50 12.63 -9.02
C LYS A 513 -11.96 12.91 -8.64
N GLU A 514 -12.87 12.04 -9.08
CA GLU A 514 -14.26 12.12 -8.63
C GLU A 514 -14.33 11.87 -7.12
N SER A 515 -15.26 12.53 -6.45
CA SER A 515 -15.49 12.33 -5.01
C SER A 515 -15.85 10.87 -4.75
N SER A 516 -15.30 10.30 -3.68
CA SER A 516 -15.66 8.95 -3.20
C SER A 516 -17.12 8.86 -2.71
N LEU A 517 -17.75 10.02 -2.48
CA LEU A 517 -19.17 10.15 -2.16
C LEU A 517 -20.07 10.24 -3.40
N ASP A 518 -19.49 10.35 -4.60
CA ASP A 518 -20.23 10.36 -5.84
C ASP A 518 -20.38 8.96 -6.43
N ARG A 519 -21.51 8.74 -7.10
CA ARG A 519 -21.80 7.48 -7.78
C ARG A 519 -20.98 7.33 -9.06
N SER A 520 -20.05 6.39 -9.06
CA SER A 520 -19.17 6.06 -10.19
C SER A 520 -19.91 5.32 -11.35
N PRO A 521 -19.30 5.23 -12.55
CA PRO A 521 -19.79 4.40 -13.64
C PRO A 521 -20.05 2.93 -13.24
N TRP A 522 -20.95 2.26 -13.95
CA TRP A 522 -21.40 0.89 -13.63
C TRP A 522 -20.24 -0.12 -13.56
N TRP A 523 -19.29 -0.07 -14.49
CA TRP A 523 -18.16 -1.00 -14.53
C TRP A 523 -17.21 -0.80 -13.35
N LEU A 524 -16.98 0.43 -12.90
CA LEU A 524 -16.20 0.70 -11.69
C LEU A 524 -16.91 0.17 -10.46
N ARG A 525 -18.22 0.38 -10.35
CA ARG A 525 -19.01 -0.16 -9.24
C ARG A 525 -19.08 -1.67 -9.25
N LEU A 526 -19.10 -2.31 -10.42
CA LEU A 526 -18.93 -3.75 -10.52
C LEU A 526 -17.57 -4.18 -9.95
N MET A 527 -16.50 -3.47 -10.30
CA MET A 527 -15.17 -3.74 -9.76
C MET A 527 -15.10 -3.53 -8.24
N GLU A 528 -15.67 -2.44 -7.73
CA GLU A 528 -15.72 -2.14 -6.31
C GLU A 528 -16.52 -3.20 -5.54
N PHE A 529 -17.75 -3.49 -5.96
CA PHE A 529 -18.57 -4.48 -5.27
C PHE A 529 -18.03 -5.89 -5.40
N GLN A 530 -17.41 -6.29 -6.51
CA GLN A 530 -17.01 -7.68 -6.71
C GLN A 530 -15.56 -7.99 -6.37
N PHE A 531 -14.65 -7.02 -6.42
CA PHE A 531 -13.22 -7.27 -6.27
C PHE A 531 -12.57 -6.45 -5.16
N MET A 532 -13.16 -5.33 -4.73
CA MET A 532 -12.59 -4.53 -3.64
C MET A 532 -13.02 -5.04 -2.26
N PRO A 533 -12.16 -4.92 -1.23
CA PRO A 533 -12.45 -5.39 0.12
C PRO A 533 -13.51 -4.55 0.85
N HIS A 534 -13.70 -3.29 0.45
CA HIS A 534 -14.69 -2.38 1.03
C HIS A 534 -15.81 -2.07 0.03
N PRO A 535 -17.07 -1.94 0.47
CA PRO A 535 -18.13 -1.41 -0.38
C PRO A 535 -17.83 0.05 -0.74
N PRO A 536 -18.38 0.58 -1.85
CA PRO A 536 -18.22 1.98 -2.22
C PRO A 536 -18.66 2.94 -1.10
N MET A 537 -17.88 3.99 -0.85
CA MET A 537 -18.15 4.95 0.23
C MET A 537 -19.50 5.66 0.08
N TYR A 538 -19.83 6.13 -1.13
CA TYR A 538 -21.15 6.72 -1.43
C TYR A 538 -22.31 5.82 -0.97
N TRP A 539 -22.18 4.52 -1.20
CA TRP A 539 -23.23 3.55 -0.90
C TRP A 539 -23.36 3.33 0.61
N ARG A 540 -22.23 3.22 1.33
CA ARG A 540 -22.21 3.08 2.79
C ARG A 540 -22.90 4.26 3.46
N VAL A 541 -22.52 5.48 3.08
CA VAL A 541 -23.10 6.72 3.62
C VAL A 541 -24.58 6.80 3.30
N GLN A 542 -24.97 6.56 2.04
CA GLN A 542 -26.37 6.65 1.62
C GLN A 542 -27.26 5.67 2.39
N VAL A 543 -26.84 4.41 2.55
CA VAL A 543 -27.63 3.38 3.23
C VAL A 543 -27.85 3.71 4.70
N LEU A 544 -26.83 4.22 5.39
CA LEU A 544 -26.96 4.65 6.77
C LEU A 544 -27.94 5.81 6.92
N LYS A 545 -27.91 6.79 6.00
CA LYS A 545 -28.83 7.94 6.01
C LYS A 545 -30.27 7.56 5.68
N THR A 546 -30.49 6.72 4.67
CA THR A 546 -31.85 6.45 4.15
C THR A 546 -32.60 5.37 4.91
N HIS A 547 -31.92 4.30 5.32
CA HIS A 547 -32.58 3.12 5.85
C HIS A 547 -32.50 3.02 7.37
N GLN A 548 -31.49 3.64 8.00
CA GLN A 548 -31.25 3.63 9.46
C GLN A 548 -31.46 2.25 10.11
N LEU A 549 -31.10 1.18 9.38
CA LEU A 549 -31.35 -0.18 9.82
C LEU A 549 -30.39 -0.56 10.95
N GLN A 550 -30.87 -1.33 11.90
CA GLN A 550 -29.98 -2.12 12.74
C GLN A 550 -29.41 -3.29 11.94
N TRP A 551 -28.23 -3.77 12.35
CA TRP A 551 -27.64 -4.94 11.73
C TRP A 551 -28.53 -6.18 11.88
N GLY A 552 -28.80 -6.85 10.76
CA GLY A 552 -29.65 -8.04 10.72
C GLY A 552 -29.92 -8.50 9.29
N LYS A 553 -30.94 -9.37 9.13
CA LYS A 553 -31.32 -9.94 7.81
C LYS A 553 -31.64 -8.86 6.77
N ALA A 554 -32.26 -7.74 7.19
CA ALA A 554 -32.63 -6.65 6.28
C ALA A 554 -31.40 -5.94 5.71
N ALA A 555 -30.47 -5.48 6.55
CA ALA A 555 -29.25 -4.80 6.13
C ALA A 555 -28.36 -5.70 5.26
N SER A 556 -28.21 -6.96 5.67
CA SER A 556 -27.51 -8.00 4.89
C SER A 556 -28.12 -8.21 3.50
N LYS A 557 -29.46 -8.36 3.43
CA LYS A 557 -30.17 -8.55 2.17
C LYS A 557 -30.05 -7.32 1.26
N LEU A 558 -30.10 -6.12 1.84
CA LEU A 558 -29.91 -4.87 1.10
C LEU A 558 -28.53 -4.81 0.44
N TRP A 559 -27.46 -5.11 1.19
CA TRP A 559 -26.11 -5.20 0.66
C TRP A 559 -25.98 -6.26 -0.44
N PHE A 560 -26.53 -7.45 -0.21
CA PHE A 560 -26.44 -8.54 -1.19
C PHE A 560 -27.14 -8.18 -2.51
N ILE A 561 -28.30 -7.53 -2.43
CA ILE A 561 -29.00 -7.00 -3.62
C ILE A 561 -28.15 -5.91 -4.28
N ALA A 562 -27.57 -4.99 -3.50
CA ALA A 562 -26.77 -3.89 -4.02
C ALA A 562 -25.54 -4.38 -4.78
N ARG A 563 -24.85 -5.43 -4.32
CA ARG A 563 -23.70 -6.04 -5.05
C ARG A 563 -24.00 -6.39 -6.50
N TRP A 564 -25.26 -6.67 -6.83
CA TRP A 564 -25.68 -6.93 -8.20
C TRP A 564 -26.39 -5.70 -8.79
N LYS A 565 -27.44 -5.21 -8.14
CA LYS A 565 -28.31 -4.16 -8.65
C LYS A 565 -27.56 -2.84 -8.85
N GLU A 566 -26.73 -2.43 -7.89
CA GLU A 566 -25.95 -1.21 -8.08
C GLU A 566 -24.96 -1.40 -9.22
N SER A 567 -24.21 -2.49 -9.25
CA SER A 567 -23.17 -2.72 -10.25
C SER A 567 -23.63 -2.61 -11.71
N PHE A 568 -24.90 -2.81 -12.04
CA PHE A 568 -25.40 -2.77 -13.43
C PHE A 568 -26.33 -1.60 -13.77
N LEU A 569 -26.89 -0.88 -12.79
CA LEU A 569 -27.85 0.20 -13.08
C LEU A 569 -27.14 1.49 -13.52
N PRO A 570 -27.47 2.10 -14.68
CA PRO A 570 -26.85 3.36 -15.11
C PRO A 570 -27.23 4.54 -14.18
N LYS A 571 -26.38 5.58 -14.20
CA LYS A 571 -26.47 6.75 -13.30
C LYS A 571 -27.84 7.46 -13.35
N GLU A 572 -28.51 7.43 -14.52
CA GLU A 572 -29.76 8.14 -14.79
C GLU A 572 -31.03 7.50 -14.20
N ARG A 573 -31.03 6.19 -13.88
CA ARG A 573 -32.24 5.47 -13.43
C ARG A 573 -32.53 5.52 -11.93
N ALA A 574 -31.87 6.39 -11.17
CA ALA A 574 -31.99 6.46 -9.71
C ALA A 574 -32.18 7.89 -9.21
N ARG A 575 -33.16 8.61 -9.78
CA ARG A 575 -33.78 9.78 -9.15
C ARG A 575 -35.20 9.43 -8.76
#